data_AF-A0AAW2E315-F1
#
_entry.id   AF-A0AAW2E315-F1
#
_cell.length_a   1.000
_cell.length_b   1.000
_cell.length_c   1.000
_cell.angle_alpha   90.00
_cell.angle_beta   90.00
_cell.angle_gamma   90.00
#
_symmetry.space_group_name_H-M   'P 1'
#
loop_
_entity.id
_entity.type
_entity.pdbx_description
1 polymer ?
#
loop_
_entity_poly.entity_id
_entity_poly.type
_entity_poly.pdbx_seq_one_letter_code
_entity_poly.pdbx_strand_id
1 'polypeptide(L)' 'VIVEMIDSFDCSNRKHSPLLDDCKSLLSRFTQTRVVHVLREANKCANFLARRGCTMREDFVIFDAPPSVDLVNFLV' A
#
# COMPACT_ATOMS: atom_id res chain seq x y z
N VAL A 1 10.44 -2.59 10.47
CA VAL A 1 11.14 -2.21 9.22
C VAL A 1 10.40 -1.13 8.43
N ILE A 2 9.33 -1.41 7.66
CA ILE A 2 8.70 -0.37 6.80
C ILE A 2 8.04 0.75 7.60
N VAL A 3 7.28 0.42 8.65
CA VAL A 3 6.64 1.42 9.53
C VAL A 3 7.69 2.37 10.11
N GLU A 4 8.78 1.81 10.65
CA GLU A 4 9.91 2.58 11.19
C GLU A 4 10.57 3.49 10.15
N MET A 5 10.66 3.06 8.88
CA MET A 5 11.24 3.89 7.79
C MET A 5 10.34 5.06 7.38
N ILE A 6 9.03 4.91 7.55
CA ILE A 6 8.06 6.00 7.31
C ILE A 6 8.10 6.99 8.47
N ASP A 7 8.24 6.50 9.70
CA ASP A 7 8.30 7.36 10.89
C ASP A 7 9.68 8.02 11.10
N SER A 8 10.75 7.41 10.58
CA SER A 8 12.11 7.95 10.70
C SER A 8 12.43 8.98 9.62
N PHE A 9 13.28 9.95 9.96
CA PHE A 9 13.89 10.86 9.00
C PHE A 9 15.20 10.31 8.42
N ASP A 10 15.60 9.10 8.82
CA ASP A 10 16.92 8.56 8.51
C ASP A 10 16.89 7.71 7.24
N CYS A 11 17.56 8.21 6.19
CA CYS A 11 17.56 7.65 4.84
C CYS A 11 18.65 6.59 4.65
N SER A 12 18.81 5.68 5.61
CA SER A 12 19.80 4.60 5.54
C SER A 12 19.61 3.68 4.32
N ASN A 13 18.39 3.64 3.74
CA ASN A 13 18.07 2.93 2.50
C ASN A 13 17.87 3.87 1.30
N ARG A 14 18.97 4.36 0.72
CA ARG A 14 18.96 5.22 -0.48
C ARG A 14 18.20 4.63 -1.69
N LYS A 15 18.07 3.31 -1.79
CA LYS A 15 17.38 2.64 -2.92
C LYS A 15 15.87 2.87 -2.92
N HIS A 16 15.27 3.08 -1.76
CA HIS A 16 13.81 3.21 -1.61
C HIS A 16 13.39 4.61 -1.16
N SER A 17 14.35 5.55 -1.00
CA SER A 17 14.05 6.89 -0.53
C SER A 17 13.02 7.64 -1.38
N PRO A 18 13.04 7.58 -2.74
CA PRO A 18 12.05 8.32 -3.51
C PRO A 18 10.60 7.88 -3.19
N LEU A 19 10.38 6.57 -3.08
CA LEU A 19 9.06 6.03 -2.75
C LEU A 19 8.64 6.37 -1.31
N LEU A 20 9.58 6.32 -0.36
CA LEU A 20 9.31 6.69 1.03
C LEU A 20 9.00 8.18 1.19
N ASP A 21 9.71 9.04 0.45
CA ASP A 21 9.50 10.49 0.46
C ASP A 21 8.13 10.85 -0.11
N ASP A 22 7.72 10.19 -1.21
CA ASP A 22 6.37 10.33 -1.78
C ASP A 22 5.29 9.89 -0.77
N CYS A 23 5.48 8.75 -0.09
CA CYS A 23 4.55 8.29 0.94
C CYS A 23 4.45 9.30 2.10
N LYS A 24 5.57 9.83 2.59
CA LYS A 24 5.59 10.84 3.66
C LYS A 24 4.88 12.13 3.24
N SER A 25 5.13 12.59 2.01
CA SER A 25 4.47 13.75 1.41
C SER A 25 2.96 13.54 1.39
N LEU A 26 2.48 12.39 0.90
CA LEU A 26 1.04 12.07 0.88
C LEU A 26 0.43 11.98 2.27
N LEU A 27 1.12 11.38 3.24
CA LEU A 27 0.66 11.28 4.63
C LEU A 27 0.51 12.67 5.28
N SER A 28 1.44 13.59 5.01
CA SER A 28 1.43 14.96 5.57
C SER A 28 0.23 15.81 5.13
N ARG A 29 -0.50 15.39 4.08
CA ARG A 29 -1.72 16.05 3.60
C ARG A 29 -2.92 15.83 4.53
N PHE A 30 -2.84 14.86 5.42
CA PHE A 30 -3.88 14.55 6.39
C PHE A 30 -3.48 15.11 7.76
N THR A 31 -4.43 15.70 8.48
CA THR A 31 -4.16 16.32 9.80
C THR A 31 -3.67 15.31 10.84
N GLN A 32 -4.15 14.06 10.77
CA GLN A 32 -3.75 13.00 11.69
C GLN A 32 -3.75 11.65 10.98
N THR A 33 -2.59 11.00 10.93
CA THR A 33 -2.40 9.68 10.32
C THR A 33 -1.63 8.77 11.26
N ARG A 34 -1.87 7.46 11.14
CA ARG A 34 -1.06 6.44 11.80
C ARG A 34 -0.78 5.32 10.82
N VAL A 35 0.50 4.96 10.68
CA VAL A 35 0.91 3.79 9.91
C VAL A 35 1.13 2.64 10.89
N VAL A 36 0.53 1.48 10.59
CA VAL A 36 0.62 0.29 11.44
C VAL A 36 0.92 -0.94 10.59
N HIS A 37 1.64 -1.89 11.18
CA HIS A 37 1.78 -3.21 10.59
C HIS A 37 0.54 -4.04 10.94
N VAL A 38 -0.02 -4.73 9.95
CA VAL A 38 -1.18 -5.60 10.11
C VAL A 38 -0.88 -6.99 9.55
N LEU A 39 -1.57 -8.00 10.07
CA LEU A 39 -1.52 -9.34 9.51
C LEU A 39 -2.07 -9.33 8.09
N ARG A 40 -1.50 -10.16 7.23
CA ARG A 40 -1.93 -10.30 5.82
C ARG A 40 -3.41 -10.68 5.72
N GLU A 41 -3.88 -11.51 6.65
CA GLU A 41 -5.27 -11.97 6.77
C GLU A 41 -6.23 -10.84 7.13
N ALA A 42 -5.74 -9.75 7.73
CA ALA A 42 -6.53 -8.55 7.99
C ALA A 42 -6.51 -7.56 6.82
N ASN A 43 -5.60 -7.73 5.85
CA ASN A 43 -5.43 -6.87 4.68
C ASN A 43 -5.75 -7.59 3.36
N LYS A 44 -6.82 -8.40 3.35
CA LYS A 44 -7.14 -9.36 2.27
C LYS A 44 -7.31 -8.69 0.91
N CYS A 45 -8.02 -7.56 0.85
CA CYS A 45 -8.27 -6.84 -0.42
C CYS A 45 -6.97 -6.38 -1.07
N ALA A 46 -6.12 -5.67 -0.32
CA ALA A 46 -4.84 -5.19 -0.85
C ALA A 46 -3.91 -6.35 -1.22
N ASN A 47 -3.87 -7.41 -0.41
CA ASN A 47 -3.09 -8.62 -0.70
C ASN A 47 -3.58 -9.32 -2.00
N PHE A 48 -4.89 -9.44 -2.19
CA PHE A 48 -5.46 -10.00 -3.41
C PHE A 48 -5.10 -9.18 -4.64
N LEU A 49 -5.28 -7.85 -4.58
CA LEU A 49 -4.97 -6.94 -5.69
C LEU A 49 -3.47 -6.95 -6.03
N ALA A 50 -2.59 -6.92 -5.03
CA ALA A 50 -1.15 -7.00 -5.25
C ALA A 50 -0.75 -8.30 -5.95
N ARG A 51 -1.30 -9.45 -5.51
CA ARG A 51 -1.03 -10.75 -6.17
C ARG A 51 -1.57 -10.81 -7.59
N ARG A 52 -2.76 -10.25 -7.83
CA ARG A 52 -3.34 -10.17 -9.18
C ARG A 52 -2.44 -9.34 -10.10
N GLY A 53 -1.97 -8.19 -9.62
CA GLY A 53 -1.07 -7.30 -10.35
C GLY A 53 0.21 -7.99 -10.84
N CYS A 54 0.79 -8.90 -10.05
CA CYS A 54 1.98 -9.67 -10.48
C CYS A 54 1.76 -10.56 -11.71
N THR A 55 0.51 -10.88 -12.06
CA THR A 55 0.15 -11.72 -13.21
C THR A 55 -0.50 -10.94 -14.35
N MET A 56 -0.71 -9.64 -14.15
CA MET A 56 -1.31 -8.76 -15.16
C MET A 56 -0.27 -8.42 -16.24
N ARG A 57 -0.76 -8.17 -17.45
CA ARG A 57 0.09 -7.80 -18.58
C ARG A 57 0.37 -6.30 -18.60
N GLU A 58 -0.59 -5.53 -18.12
CA GLU A 58 -0.54 -4.08 -18.05
C GLU A 58 0.33 -3.64 -16.87
N ASP A 59 1.20 -2.65 -17.10
CA ASP A 59 2.06 -2.10 -16.05
C ASP A 59 1.28 -1.32 -14.98
N PHE A 60 0.13 -0.76 -15.35
CA PHE A 60 -0.73 0.03 -14.47
C PHE A 60 -2.19 -0.01 -14.92
N VAL A 61 -3.11 -0.23 -13.97
CA VAL A 61 -4.56 -0.26 -14.21
C VAL A 61 -5.29 0.44 -13.07
N ILE A 62 -6.26 1.28 -13.43
CA ILE A 62 -7.22 1.89 -12.50
C ILE A 62 -8.54 1.14 -12.64
N PHE A 63 -9.16 0.79 -11.52
CA PHE A 63 -10.48 0.18 -11.48
C PHE A 63 -11.49 1.17 -10.90
N ASP A 64 -12.42 1.65 -11.72
CA ASP A 64 -13.50 2.57 -11.28
C ASP A 64 -14.60 1.87 -10.47
N ALA A 65 -14.60 0.54 -10.46
CA ALA A 65 -15.50 -0.31 -9.69
C ALA A 65 -14.75 -1.55 -9.16
N PRO A 66 -15.27 -2.26 -8.14
CA PRO A 66 -14.62 -3.46 -7.61
C PRO A 66 -14.36 -4.48 -8.74
N PRO A 67 -13.11 -4.92 -8.93
CA PRO A 67 -12.71 -5.68 -10.13
C PRO A 67 -13.01 -7.19 -10.05
N SER A 68 -13.62 -7.66 -8.96
CA SER A 68 -14.12 -9.03 -8.80
C SER A 68 -15.10 -9.15 -7.62
N VAL A 69 -15.99 -10.15 -7.69
CA VAL A 69 -16.90 -10.53 -6.58
C VAL A 69 -16.10 -11.03 -5.37
N ASP A 70 -14.99 -11.72 -5.59
CA ASP A 70 -14.10 -12.17 -4.51
C ASP A 70 -13.56 -11.02 -3.66
N LEU A 71 -13.31 -9.86 -4.27
CA LEU A 71 -12.86 -8.68 -3.52
C LEU A 71 -13.98 -8.14 -2.62
N VAL A 72 -15.23 -8.19 -3.08
CA VAL A 72 -16.41 -7.80 -2.29
C VAL A 72 -16.59 -8.76 -1.12
N ASN A 73 -16.36 -10.06 -1.33
CA ASN A 73 -16.45 -11.08 -0.28
C ASN A 73 -15.43 -10.91 0.84
N PHE A 74 -14.33 -10.17 0.64
CA PHE A 74 -13.39 -9.87 1.71
C PHE A 74 -13.84 -8.75 2.66
N LEU A 75 -14.87 -7.99 2.28
CA LEU A 75 -15.42 -6.87 3.06
C LEU A 75 -16.56 -7.29 3.99
N VAL A 76 -17.07 -8.51 3.82
CA VAL A 76 -18.14 -9.14 4.63
C VAL A 76 -17.51 -10.11 5.63
#